data_AF-A0A4S8KNY7-F1
#
_entry.id   AF-A0A4S8KNY7-F1
#
_cell.length_a   1.000
_cell.length_b   1.000
_cell.length_c   1.000
_cell.angle_alpha   90.00
_cell.angle_beta   90.00
_cell.angle_gamma   90.00
#
_symmetry.space_group_name_H-M   'P 1'
#
loop_
_entity.id
_entity.type
_entity.pdbx_description
1 polymer ?
#
loop_
_entity_poly.entity_id
_entity_poly.type
_entity_poly.pdbx_seq_one_letter_code
_entity_poly.pdbx_strand_id
1 'polypeptide(L)' 'VLQWLLEKGADPNVQGGKYGTALQAAAFTQNQAIVKLLLGKGADPDVQGENLILNLIEIYTESTHTKVVNM' A
#
# COMPACT_ATOMS: atom_id res chain seq x y z
N VAL A 1 4.72 2.76 -16.59
CA VAL A 1 4.97 4.13 -16.10
C VAL A 1 5.43 4.15 -14.64
N LEU A 2 4.70 3.51 -13.70
CA LEU A 2 5.05 3.54 -12.27
C LEU A 2 6.48 3.08 -11.97
N GLN A 3 6.86 1.89 -12.46
CA GLN A 3 8.21 1.37 -12.29
C GLN A 3 9.28 2.34 -12.81
N TRP A 4 9.06 2.90 -14.01
CA TRP A 4 9.97 3.86 -14.62
C TRP A 4 10.12 5.13 -13.77
N LEU A 5 9.05 5.64 -13.17
CA LEU A 5 9.11 6.81 -12.27
C LEU A 5 9.95 6.51 -11.01
N LEU A 6 9.74 5.36 -10.40
CA LEU A 6 10.51 4.92 -9.23
C LEU A 6 11.99 4.75 -9.58
N GLU A 7 12.29 4.22 -10.76
CA GLU A 7 13.67 4.13 -11.29
C GLU A 7 14.30 5.49 -11.60
N LYS A 8 13.48 6.53 -11.83
CA LYS A 8 13.94 7.92 -11.99
C LYS A 8 14.04 8.68 -10.66
N GLY A 9 13.87 8.01 -9.53
CA GLY A 9 14.01 8.62 -8.20
C GLY A 9 12.74 9.33 -7.72
N ALA A 10 11.56 9.01 -8.28
CA ALA A 10 10.32 9.44 -7.68
C ALA A 10 10.19 8.85 -6.26
N ASP A 11 9.86 9.71 -5.30
CA ASP A 11 9.64 9.30 -3.91
C ASP A 11 8.32 8.51 -3.81
N PRO A 12 8.35 7.22 -3.37
CA PRO A 12 7.15 6.39 -3.25
C PRO A 12 6.21 6.82 -2.10
N ASN A 13 6.68 7.67 -1.19
CA ASN A 13 5.96 8.07 0.03
C ASN A 13 5.27 9.43 -0.09
N VAL A 14 5.29 10.04 -1.28
CA VAL A 14 4.58 11.30 -1.52
C VAL A 14 3.10 11.12 -1.19
N GLN A 15 2.61 11.95 -0.27
CA GLN A 15 1.21 12.00 0.12
C GLN A 15 0.46 12.99 -0.78
N GLY A 16 -0.73 12.60 -1.23
CA GLY A 16 -1.62 13.50 -1.94
C GLY A 16 -2.87 12.85 -2.51
N GLY A 17 -3.85 13.67 -2.83
CA GLY A 17 -5.10 13.19 -3.41
C GLY A 17 -5.95 12.36 -2.46
N LYS A 18 -6.98 11.69 -3.02
CA LYS A 18 -8.06 11.04 -2.25
C LYS A 18 -7.60 9.90 -1.33
N TYR A 19 -6.56 9.17 -1.73
CA TYR A 19 -6.12 7.95 -1.06
C TYR A 19 -4.83 8.12 -0.25
N GLY A 20 -4.25 9.33 -0.20
CA GLY A 20 -2.98 9.56 0.48
C GLY A 20 -1.77 9.13 -0.36
N THR A 21 -1.14 7.99 -0.07
CA THR A 21 0.04 7.51 -0.79
C THR A 21 -0.32 6.61 -1.97
N ALA A 22 0.65 6.39 -2.86
CA ALA A 22 0.53 5.39 -3.92
C ALA A 22 0.28 3.98 -3.36
N LEU A 23 0.86 3.66 -2.19
CA LEU A 23 0.69 2.39 -1.52
C LEU A 23 -0.74 2.24 -0.95
N GLN A 24 -1.28 3.29 -0.33
CA GLN A 24 -2.65 3.32 0.17
C GLN A 24 -3.68 3.18 -0.99
N ALA A 25 -3.45 3.84 -2.14
CA ALA A 25 -4.29 3.67 -3.32
C ALA A 25 -4.23 2.24 -3.90
N ALA A 26 -3.03 1.65 -3.96
CA ALA A 26 -2.83 0.28 -4.42
C ALA A 26 -3.51 -0.73 -3.48
N ALA A 27 -3.48 -0.45 -2.17
CA ALA A 27 -4.13 -1.26 -1.17
C ALA A 27 -5.66 -1.21 -1.30
N PHE A 28 -6.23 0.00 -1.41
CA PHE A 28 -7.67 0.18 -1.58
C PHE A 28 -8.22 -0.52 -2.83
N THR A 29 -7.42 -0.57 -3.90
CA THR A 29 -7.79 -1.25 -5.16
C THR A 29 -7.41 -2.73 -5.19
N GLN A 30 -6.90 -3.29 -4.07
CA GLN A 30 -6.44 -4.67 -3.92
C GLN A 30 -5.40 -5.11 -4.97
N ASN A 31 -4.62 -4.16 -5.48
CA ASN A 31 -3.63 -4.45 -6.52
C ASN A 31 -2.32 -4.98 -5.90
N GLN A 32 -2.30 -6.28 -5.60
CA GLN A 32 -1.17 -6.97 -4.97
C GLN A 32 0.17 -6.77 -5.73
N ALA A 33 0.13 -6.69 -7.06
CA ALA A 33 1.33 -6.49 -7.86
C ALA A 33 1.95 -5.11 -7.61
N ILE A 34 1.11 -4.07 -7.56
CA ILE A 34 1.57 -2.70 -7.28
C ILE A 34 2.01 -2.57 -5.83
N VAL A 35 1.28 -3.18 -4.88
CA VAL A 35 1.68 -3.21 -3.45
C VAL A 35 3.09 -3.79 -3.30
N LYS A 36 3.36 -4.96 -3.88
CA LYS A 36 4.69 -5.59 -3.83
C LYS A 36 5.77 -4.73 -4.49
N LEU A 37 5.46 -4.10 -5.63
CA LEU A 37 6.40 -3.21 -6.32
C LEU A 37 6.78 -2.01 -5.46
N LEU A 38 5.80 -1.34 -4.85
CA LEU A 38 6.03 -0.15 -4.03
C LEU A 38 6.81 -0.48 -2.75
N LEU A 39 6.44 -1.55 -2.04
CA LEU A 39 7.18 -2.03 -0.87
C LEU A 39 8.63 -2.38 -1.23
N GLY A 40 8.84 -3.09 -2.36
CA GLY A 40 10.18 -3.40 -2.86
C GLY A 40 11.00 -2.17 -3.28
N LYS A 41 10.37 -1.01 -3.42
CA LYS A 41 11.01 0.28 -3.74
C LYS A 41 11.10 1.22 -2.53
N GLY A 42 10.82 0.73 -1.31
CA GLY A 42 10.96 1.50 -0.08
C GLY A 42 9.75 2.36 0.27
N ALA A 43 8.57 2.03 -0.26
CA ALA A 43 7.33 2.62 0.23
C ALA A 43 7.10 2.19 1.69
N ASP A 44 6.83 3.17 2.54
CA ASP A 44 6.56 2.97 3.95
C ASP A 44 5.05 2.70 4.15
N PRO A 45 4.67 1.56 4.76
CA PRO A 45 3.28 1.25 5.04
C PRO A 45 2.67 2.16 6.12
N ASP A 46 3.46 2.81 6.97
CA ASP A 46 2.95 3.50 8.17
C ASP A 46 2.97 5.04 8.06
N VAL A 47 3.02 5.54 6.82
CA VAL A 47 3.26 6.97 6.47
C VAL A 47 2.28 7.97 7.10
N GLN A 48 1.22 7.54 7.78
CA GLN A 48 0.26 8.45 8.44
C GLN A 48 -0.07 8.13 9.90
N GLY A 49 0.57 7.15 10.55
CA GLY A 49 0.13 6.70 11.88
C GLY A 49 -1.29 6.08 11.89
N GLU A 50 -1.99 6.09 10.75
CA GLU A 50 -3.08 5.22 10.41
C GLU A 50 -2.48 3.91 9.93
N ASN A 51 -2.58 2.92 10.80
CA ASN A 51 -2.01 1.59 10.62
C ASN A 51 -2.58 0.92 9.35
N LEU A 52 -1.83 0.96 8.23
CA LEU A 52 -2.22 0.27 7.01
C LEU A 52 -2.27 -1.24 7.19
N ILE A 53 -1.68 -1.79 8.26
CA ILE A 53 -1.67 -3.22 8.55
C ILE A 53 -3.10 -3.80 8.52
N LEU A 54 -4.12 -3.04 8.96
CA LEU A 54 -5.52 -3.49 8.88
C LEU A 54 -6.01 -3.69 7.43
N ASN A 55 -5.63 -2.80 6.50
CA ASN A 55 -6.01 -2.91 5.08
C ASN A 55 -5.09 -3.86 4.30
N LEU A 56 -3.83 -4.02 4.72
CA LEU A 56 -2.86 -4.92 4.10
C LEU A 56 -3.17 -6.39 4.43
N ILE A 57 -3.61 -6.68 5.67
CA ILE A 57 -4.05 -8.03 6.05
C ILE A 57 -5.18 -8.49 5.14
N GLU A 58 -6.24 -7.69 4.91
CA GLU A 58 -7.34 -8.08 3.98
C GLU A 58 -6.83 -8.47 2.59
N ILE A 59 -5.90 -7.71 2.01
CA ILE A 59 -5.32 -7.98 0.69
C ILE A 59 -4.51 -9.28 0.67
N TYR A 60 -3.82 -9.60 1.77
CA TYR A 60 -3.09 -10.86 1.91
C TYR A 60 -3.98 -12.03 2.35
N THR A 61 -5.17 -11.77 2.93
CA THR A 61 -6.07 -12.77 3.49
C THR A 61 -7.37 -12.99 2.70
N GLU A 62 -7.53 -12.45 1.48
CA GLU A 62 -8.63 -12.80 0.55
C GLU A 62 -8.70 -14.28 0.13
N SER A 63 -8.06 -15.20 0.87
CA SER A 63 -8.30 -16.64 0.75
C SER A 63 -9.18 -17.23 1.85
N THR A 64 -9.45 -16.52 2.96
CA THR A 64 -10.32 -17.06 4.02
C THR A 64 -11.09 -15.97 4.75
N HIS A 65 -12.41 -16.04 4.63
CA HIS A 65 -13.43 -15.37 5.43
C HIS A 65 -13.05 -15.02 6.89
N THR A 66 -13.52 -13.85 7.33
CA THR A 66 -13.96 -13.49 8.70
C THR A 66 -13.04 -12.56 9.51
N LYS A 67 -13.59 -11.36 9.78
CA LYS A 67 -13.66 -10.60 11.05
C LYS A 67 -12.61 -10.88 12.14
N VAL A 68 -12.24 -9.77 12.81
CA VAL A 68 -11.38 -9.58 14.00
C VAL A 68 -9.89 -9.53 13.63
N VAL A 69 -9.11 -8.53 14.03
CA VAL A 69 -8.74 -8.22 15.42
C VAL A 69 -8.20 -6.78 15.52
N ASN A 70 -8.66 -6.05 16.55
CA ASN A 70 -7.97 -4.90 17.16
C ASN A 70 -6.63 -5.37 17.75
N MET A 71 -5.50 -4.84 17.27
CA MET A 71 -4.23 -4.75 18.01
C MET A 71 -3.39 -3.61 17.45
#